data_AF-A0A356P7K4-F1
#
_entry.id   AF-A0A356P7K4-F1
#
_cell.length_a   1.000
_cell.length_b   1.000
_cell.length_c   1.000
_cell.angle_alpha   90.00
_cell.angle_beta   90.00
_cell.angle_gamma   90.00
#
_symmetry.space_group_name_H-M   'P 1'
#
loop_
_entity.id
_entity.type
_entity.pdbx_description
1 polymer ?
#
loop_
_entity_poly.entity_id
_entity_poly.type
_entity_poly.pdbx_seq_one_letter_code
_entity_poly.pdbx_strand_id
1 'polypeptide(L)'
;QCKFCAFYCKPGDPNGYILSRDELHDKIKETIDVGGTQLLIQGGLHPDLDLEYFENLLRDIKSHYSIHIHSFSPPEIWDLANKANLPIEDVILRLKNAGLDSIPGGG
;
A
#
# COMPACT_ATOMS: atom_id res chain seq x y z
N GLN A 1 3.90 18.64 0.61
CA GLN A 1 5.32 18.37 0.96
C GLN A 1 5.42 18.19 2.47
N CYS A 2 5.91 17.03 2.93
CA CYS A 2 6.17 16.78 4.35
C CYS A 2 7.56 17.31 4.72
N LYS A 3 7.67 18.12 5.77
CA LYS A 3 8.94 18.79 6.15
C LYS A 3 9.83 17.98 7.09
N PHE A 4 9.31 16.90 7.65
CA PHE A 4 9.99 16.08 8.66
C PHE A 4 10.18 14.61 8.20
N CYS A 5 9.68 14.25 7.01
CA CYS A 5 9.79 12.90 6.48
C CYS A 5 11.10 12.74 5.69
N ALA A 6 11.96 11.82 6.13
CA ALA A 6 13.20 11.47 5.44
C ALA A 6 12.97 10.81 4.05
N PHE A 7 11.75 10.33 3.79
CA PHE A 7 11.36 9.68 2.54
C PHE A 7 10.73 10.66 1.52
N TYR A 8 10.62 11.96 1.83
CA TYR A 8 10.10 12.92 0.85
C TYR A 8 11.05 13.02 -0.35
N CYS A 9 10.55 12.64 -1.52
CA CYS A 9 11.24 12.73 -2.80
C CYS A 9 10.36 13.49 -3.81
N LYS A 10 10.98 14.27 -4.69
CA LYS A 10 10.27 14.87 -5.84
C LYS A 10 10.18 13.85 -6.98
N PRO A 11 9.21 13.98 -7.90
CA PRO A 11 9.24 13.21 -9.15
C PRO A 11 10.59 13.39 -9.86
N GLY A 12 11.23 12.29 -10.24
CA GLY A 12 12.56 12.28 -10.85
C GLY A 12 13.75 12.36 -9.88
N ASP A 13 13.52 12.40 -8.57
CA ASP A 13 14.59 12.29 -7.57
C ASP A 13 15.18 10.86 -7.59
N PRO A 14 16.51 10.69 -7.66
CA PRO A 14 17.14 9.36 -7.73
C PRO A 14 16.90 8.51 -6.48
N ASN A 15 16.46 9.09 -5.36
CA ASN A 15 16.11 8.35 -4.16
C ASN A 15 14.68 7.77 -4.19
N GLY A 16 13.86 8.17 -5.15
CA GLY A 16 12.51 7.63 -5.33
C GLY A 16 12.55 6.26 -6.01
N TYR A 17 11.82 5.30 -5.49
CA TYR A 17 11.71 3.96 -6.07
C TYR A 17 10.31 3.37 -5.87
N ILE A 18 9.98 2.41 -6.73
CA ILE A 18 8.79 1.56 -6.61
C ILE A 18 9.29 0.13 -6.61
N LEU A 19 8.90 -0.66 -5.61
CA LEU A 19 9.25 -2.07 -5.57
C LEU A 19 8.55 -2.81 -6.73
N SER A 20 9.32 -3.62 -7.45
CA SER A 20 8.76 -4.56 -8.42
C SER A 20 7.87 -5.61 -7.73
N ARG A 21 7.03 -6.30 -8.52
CA ARG A 21 6.22 -7.41 -8.00
C ARG A 21 7.11 -8.51 -7.42
N ASP A 22 8.18 -8.88 -8.11
CA ASP A 22 9.12 -9.92 -7.68
C ASP A 22 9.79 -9.56 -6.34
N GLU A 23 10.33 -8.35 -6.19
CA GLU A 23 10.92 -7.89 -4.93
C GLU A 23 9.89 -7.89 -3.78
N LEU A 24 8.63 -7.56 -4.06
CA LEU A 24 7.58 -7.64 -3.06
C LEU A 24 7.29 -9.10 -2.66
N HIS A 25 7.16 -9.99 -3.63
CA HIS A 25 6.91 -11.41 -3.38
C HIS A 25 8.04 -12.06 -2.56
N ASP A 26 9.29 -11.69 -2.84
CA ASP A 26 10.44 -12.19 -2.08
C ASP A 26 10.40 -11.72 -0.63
N LYS A 27 10.09 -10.44 -0.38
CA LYS A 27 9.88 -9.91 0.98
C LYS A 27 8.72 -10.58 1.73
N ILE A 28 7.63 -10.90 1.02
CA ILE A 28 6.49 -11.61 1.62
C ILE A 28 6.90 -13.04 1.99
N LYS A 29 7.63 -13.74 1.11
CA LYS A 29 8.15 -15.09 1.40
C LYS A 29 9.08 -15.06 2.61
N GLU A 30 10.04 -14.14 2.65
CA GLU A 30 10.94 -13.95 3.81
C GLU A 30 10.14 -13.76 5.11
N THR A 31 9.06 -12.96 5.06
CA THR A 31 8.18 -12.73 6.20
C THR A 31 7.48 -14.03 6.65
N ILE A 32 6.97 -14.82 5.70
CA ILE A 32 6.30 -16.10 5.99
C ILE A 32 7.30 -17.14 6.52
N ASP A 33 8.51 -17.19 5.96
CA ASP A 33 9.55 -18.15 6.34
C ASP A 33 10.00 -17.97 7.81
N VAL A 34 9.93 -16.73 8.33
CA VAL A 34 10.18 -16.43 9.75
C VAL A 34 8.92 -16.54 10.63
N GLY A 35 7.81 -17.05 10.10
CA GLY A 35 6.54 -17.23 10.81
C GLY A 35 5.69 -15.97 10.95
N GLY A 36 5.95 -14.94 10.16
CA GLY A 36 5.14 -13.73 10.10
C GLY A 36 3.75 -14.00 9.53
N THR A 37 2.72 -13.40 10.14
CA THR A 37 1.31 -13.65 9.82
C THR A 37 0.60 -12.42 9.23
N GLN A 38 1.29 -11.28 9.16
CA GLN A 38 0.72 -10.01 8.78
C GLN A 38 1.70 -9.15 7.97
N LEU A 39 1.18 -8.44 6.98
CA LEU A 39 1.88 -7.42 6.20
C LEU A 39 1.43 -6.02 6.62
N LEU A 40 2.43 -5.12 6.79
CA LEU A 40 2.25 -3.69 6.90
C LEU A 40 2.93 -3.01 5.71
N ILE A 41 2.14 -2.69 4.69
CA ILE A 41 2.59 -2.04 3.45
C ILE A 41 2.18 -0.56 3.54
N GLN A 42 3.19 0.31 3.58
CA GLN A 42 3.03 1.76 3.60
C GLN A 42 4.11 2.38 2.71
N GLY A 43 3.80 3.49 2.05
CA GLY A 43 4.72 4.17 1.16
C GLY A 43 4.48 5.68 1.09
N GLY A 44 5.07 6.29 0.06
CA GLY A 44 4.83 7.69 -0.27
C GLY A 44 3.56 7.90 -1.10
N LEU A 45 3.08 9.14 -1.13
CA LEU A 45 1.95 9.57 -1.99
C LEU A 45 2.44 9.77 -3.44
N HIS A 46 2.65 8.68 -4.17
CA HIS A 46 3.19 8.70 -5.53
C HIS A 46 2.14 9.20 -6.53
N PRO A 47 2.42 10.21 -7.39
CA PRO A 47 1.41 10.80 -8.27
C PRO A 47 0.76 9.79 -9.24
N ASP A 48 1.57 8.87 -9.77
CA ASP A 48 1.13 7.92 -10.81
C ASP A 48 0.57 6.60 -10.27
N LEU A 49 0.58 6.39 -8.94
CA LEU A 49 -0.03 5.21 -8.33
C LEU A 49 -1.45 5.57 -7.89
N ASP A 50 -2.41 4.95 -8.57
CA ASP A 50 -3.85 5.16 -8.39
C ASP A 50 -4.49 4.01 -7.60
N LEU A 51 -5.81 4.11 -7.40
CA LEU A 51 -6.57 3.11 -6.65
C LEU A 51 -6.51 1.72 -7.31
N GLU A 52 -6.54 1.65 -8.64
CA GLU A 52 -6.53 0.39 -9.38
C GLU A 52 -5.19 -0.35 -9.22
N TYR A 53 -4.07 0.39 -9.21
CA TYR A 53 -2.77 -0.16 -8.87
C TYR A 53 -2.78 -0.87 -7.51
N PHE A 54 -3.32 -0.23 -6.48
CA PHE A 54 -3.37 -0.81 -5.13
C PHE A 54 -4.38 -1.96 -5.02
N GLU A 55 -5.52 -1.89 -5.72
CA GLU A 55 -6.43 -3.03 -5.77
C GLU A 55 -5.78 -4.26 -6.43
N ASN A 56 -5.05 -4.07 -7.52
CA ASN A 56 -4.35 -5.16 -8.21
C ASN A 56 -3.23 -5.73 -7.33
N LEU A 57 -2.47 -4.88 -6.64
CA LEU A 57 -1.50 -5.28 -5.62
C LEU A 57 -2.12 -6.19 -4.55
N LEU A 58 -3.27 -5.81 -3.99
CA LEU A 58 -3.94 -6.57 -2.94
C LEU A 58 -4.43 -7.93 -3.44
N ARG A 59 -5.07 -7.95 -4.62
CA ARG A 59 -5.56 -9.18 -5.25
C ARG A 59 -4.43 -10.14 -5.56
N ASP A 60 -3.31 -9.62 -6.05
CA ASP A 60 -2.09 -10.37 -6.35
C ASP A 60 -1.47 -10.99 -5.09
N ILE A 61 -1.39 -10.25 -3.98
CA ILE A 61 -0.93 -10.83 -2.71
C ILE A 61 -1.88 -11.94 -2.23
N LYS A 62 -3.19 -11.67 -2.23
CA LYS A 62 -4.20 -12.63 -1.74
C LYS A 62 -4.33 -13.88 -2.61
N SER A 63 -3.98 -13.82 -3.90
CA SER A 63 -3.99 -15.00 -4.77
C SER A 63 -2.81 -15.95 -4.51
N HIS A 64 -1.69 -15.43 -3.98
CA HIS A 64 -0.47 -16.21 -3.72
C HIS A 64 -0.29 -16.60 -2.26
N TYR A 65 -0.82 -15.82 -1.31
CA TYR A 65 -0.54 -15.98 0.12
C TYR A 65 -1.78 -15.87 0.99
N SER A 66 -1.90 -16.80 1.95
CA SER A 66 -2.87 -16.70 3.04
C SER A 66 -2.30 -15.88 4.19
N ILE A 67 -2.13 -14.57 3.98
CA ILE A 67 -1.56 -13.62 4.96
C ILE A 67 -2.52 -12.46 5.25
N HIS A 68 -2.50 -11.95 6.48
CA HIS A 68 -3.30 -10.78 6.87
C HIS A 68 -2.66 -9.50 6.32
N ILE A 69 -3.43 -8.66 5.64
CA ILE A 69 -2.97 -7.39 5.08
C ILE A 69 -3.50 -6.27 5.97
N HIS A 70 -2.64 -5.77 6.86
CA HIS A 70 -2.88 -4.64 7.75
C HIS A 70 -2.09 -3.42 7.27
N SER A 71 -2.60 -2.72 6.26
CA SER A 71 -1.78 -1.83 5.43
C SER A 71 -2.44 -0.48 5.16
N PHE A 72 -1.70 0.41 4.50
CA PHE A 72 -2.04 1.81 4.25
C PHE A 72 -2.00 2.71 5.48
N SER A 73 -1.97 4.00 5.25
CA SER A 73 -2.04 5.06 6.26
C SER A 73 -3.20 6.01 5.94
N PRO A 74 -3.71 6.78 6.92
CA PRO A 74 -4.76 7.75 6.65
C PRO A 74 -4.42 8.75 5.52
N PRO A 75 -3.18 9.26 5.39
CA PRO A 75 -2.80 10.08 4.24
C PRO A 75 -2.89 9.36 2.89
N GLU A 76 -2.54 8.07 2.81
CA GLU A 76 -2.67 7.29 1.57
C GLU A 76 -4.14 7.09 1.20
N ILE A 77 -4.99 6.74 2.16
CA ILE A 77 -6.44 6.60 1.91
C ILE A 77 -7.04 7.93 1.44
N TRP A 78 -6.64 9.04 2.07
CA TRP A 78 -7.07 10.38 1.67
C TRP A 78 -6.62 10.75 0.25
N ASP A 79 -5.34 10.49 -0.08
CA ASP A 79 -4.80 10.77 -1.41
C ASP A 79 -5.51 9.96 -2.50
N LEU A 80 -5.76 8.67 -2.25
CA LEU A 80 -6.50 7.79 -3.16
C LEU A 80 -7.95 8.26 -3.38
N ALA A 81 -8.64 8.68 -2.31
CA ALA A 81 -9.99 9.25 -2.41
C ALA A 81 -10.02 10.50 -3.28
N ASN A 82 -9.05 11.41 -3.12
CA ASN A 82 -8.96 12.61 -3.95
C ASN A 82 -8.65 12.28 -5.41
N LYS A 83 -7.68 11.40 -5.67
CA LYS A 83 -7.31 11.00 -7.04
C LYS A 83 -8.45 10.30 -7.77
N ALA A 84 -9.18 9.43 -7.08
CA ALA A 84 -10.32 8.71 -7.64
C ALA A 84 -11.60 9.56 -7.70
N ASN A 85 -11.62 10.74 -7.06
CA ASN A 85 -12.82 11.55 -6.87
C ASN A 85 -13.98 10.74 -6.26
N LEU A 86 -13.68 9.98 -5.21
CA LEU A 86 -14.62 9.12 -4.50
C LEU A 86 -14.69 9.47 -3.01
N PRO A 87 -15.83 9.23 -2.34
CA PRO A 87 -15.89 9.20 -0.88
C PRO A 87 -14.86 8.23 -0.29
N ILE A 88 -14.31 8.58 0.88
CA ILE A 88 -13.34 7.72 1.60
C ILE A 88 -13.93 6.33 1.89
N GLU A 89 -15.22 6.27 2.22
CA GLU A 89 -15.93 5.02 2.48
C GLU A 89 -15.89 4.08 1.26
N ASP A 90 -16.10 4.61 0.06
CA ASP A 90 -16.08 3.84 -1.18
C ASP A 90 -14.66 3.33 -1.48
N VAL A 91 -13.63 4.13 -1.22
CA VAL A 91 -12.23 3.70 -1.37
C VAL A 91 -11.89 2.58 -0.40
N ILE A 92 -12.26 2.70 0.88
CA ILE A 92 -12.03 1.65 1.88
C ILE A 92 -12.78 0.38 1.49
N LEU A 93 -14.02 0.48 1.03
CA LEU A 93 -14.80 -0.67 0.58
C LEU A 93 -14.16 -1.36 -0.62
N ARG A 94 -13.68 -0.58 -1.60
CA ARG A 94 -12.95 -1.09 -2.76
C ARG A 94 -11.67 -1.82 -2.38
N LEU A 95 -10.84 -1.22 -1.53
CA LEU A 95 -9.61 -1.85 -1.02
C LEU A 95 -9.92 -3.12 -0.22
N LYS A 96 -10.95 -3.10 0.64
CA LYS A 96 -11.42 -4.28 1.37
C LYS A 96 -11.82 -5.41 0.42
N ASN A 97 -12.62 -5.09 -0.60
CA ASN A 97 -13.04 -6.06 -1.62
C ASN A 97 -11.86 -6.60 -2.45
N ALA A 98 -10.78 -5.83 -2.58
CA ALA A 98 -9.56 -6.25 -3.24
C ALA A 98 -8.64 -7.12 -2.36
N GLY A 99 -8.87 -7.16 -1.03
CA GLY A 99 -8.11 -8.02 -0.11
C GLY A 99 -7.50 -7.33 1.11
N LEU A 100 -7.77 -6.04 1.34
CA LEU A 100 -7.34 -5.37 2.57
C LEU A 100 -8.15 -5.86 3.77
N ASP A 101 -7.48 -6.38 4.81
CA ASP A 101 -8.17 -6.92 5.98
C ASP A 101 -8.37 -5.87 7.08
N SER A 102 -7.38 -5.00 7.29
CA SER A 102 -7.51 -3.86 8.21
C SER A 102 -6.54 -2.73 7.88
N ILE A 103 -6.81 -1.55 8.43
CA ILE A 103 -5.94 -0.36 8.31
C ILE A 103 -5.32 -0.09 9.69
N PRO A 104 -3.99 0.14 9.78
CA PRO A 104 -3.34 0.53 11.02
C PRO A 104 -3.87 1.88 11.53
N GLY A 105 -4.00 1.97 12.86
CA GLY A 105 -4.23 3.26 13.52
C GLY A 105 -3.03 4.18 13.36
N GLY A 106 -3.26 5.49 13.50
CA GLY A 106 -2.18 6.48 13.55
C GLY A 106 -1.46 6.44 14.90
N GLY A 107 -0.13 6.41 14.86
CA GLY A 107 0.75 6.89 15.92
C GLY A 107 1.27 8.27 15.58
#